data_AF-A0AAW1GPB4-F1
#
_entry.id   AF-A0AAW1GPB4-F1
#
_cell.length_a   1.000
_cell.length_b   1.000
_cell.length_c   1.000
_cell.angle_alpha   90.00
_cell.angle_beta   90.00
_cell.angle_gamma   90.00
#
_symmetry.space_group_name_H-M   'P 1'
#
loop_
_entity.id
_entity.type
_entity.pdbx_description
1 polymer ?
#
loop_
_entity_poly.entity_id
_entity_poly.type
_entity_poly.pdbx_seq_one_letter_code
_entity_poly.pdbx_strand_id
1 'polypeptide(L)'
;MRYYDTRPLNHVHVHQKWTFFNRVHMFLPFLALLITFYYRASGRILRRGREYKMVEFLAWLLILVSELMLAFIWVLRQPYYWRPITRTVLPDNLPKDDNLPGIDVFICTADADKEPTFDVMNTVISAMALDYPPHKLHVYLSDDAAASVTLDGLKDAWVFATWWLPFCRRYDIKLPCPRAFFEEIEEEGQSSEMFIKDRKLIQVYSIISFLSKVTICYCCF
;
A
#
# COMPACT_ATOMS: atom_id res chain seq x y z
N MET A 1 -28.25 23.60 -3.75
CA MET A 1 -26.96 24.31 -3.88
C MET A 1 -26.05 23.80 -2.77
N ARG A 2 -25.09 22.91 -3.05
CA ARG A 2 -24.18 22.38 -2.01
C ARG A 2 -23.07 23.39 -1.81
N TYR A 3 -22.98 23.95 -0.61
CA TYR A 3 -21.87 24.80 -0.18
C TYR A 3 -20.68 23.89 0.05
N TYR A 4 -19.76 23.80 -0.91
CA TYR A 4 -18.50 23.09 -0.69
C TYR A 4 -17.60 24.01 0.15
N ASP A 5 -17.12 23.50 1.28
CA ASP A 5 -16.08 24.19 2.05
C ASP A 5 -14.84 24.34 1.16
N THR A 6 -14.34 25.56 1.00
CA THR A 6 -13.23 25.91 0.09
C THR A 6 -11.86 25.63 0.72
N ARG A 7 -11.82 25.06 1.92
CA ARG A 7 -10.58 24.72 2.60
C ARG A 7 -9.80 23.63 1.85
N PRO A 8 -8.47 23.69 1.84
CA PRO A 8 -7.65 22.65 1.23
C PRO A 8 -7.79 21.34 2.01
N LEU A 9 -8.02 20.23 1.31
CA LEU A 9 -8.07 18.88 1.89
C LEU A 9 -6.69 18.27 2.12
N ASN A 10 -5.67 18.82 1.45
CA ASN A 10 -4.30 18.38 1.57
C ASN A 10 -3.32 19.54 1.37
N HIS A 11 -2.13 19.41 1.97
CA HIS A 11 -1.00 20.25 1.67
C HIS A 11 0.08 19.47 0.95
N VAL A 12 0.76 20.15 0.03
CA VAL A 12 1.84 19.58 -0.77
C VAL A 12 3.14 20.27 -0.38
N HIS A 13 4.01 19.54 0.31
CA HIS A 13 5.31 20.03 0.72
C HIS A 13 6.38 19.56 -0.26
N VAL A 14 7.04 20.52 -0.90
CA VAL A 14 8.20 20.25 -1.77
C VAL A 14 9.46 20.38 -0.93
N HIS A 15 10.27 19.32 -0.91
CA HIS A 15 11.52 19.30 -0.17
C HIS A 15 12.61 20.05 -0.94
N GLN A 16 12.69 21.37 -0.76
CA GLN A 16 13.60 22.24 -1.53
C GLN A 16 15.08 21.87 -1.36
N LYS A 17 15.52 21.60 -0.12
CA LYS A 17 16.92 21.21 0.16
C LYS A 17 17.28 19.88 -0.51
N TRP A 18 16.43 18.87 -0.35
CA TRP A 18 16.60 17.56 -1.01
C TRP A 18 16.57 17.67 -2.53
N THR A 19 15.69 18.52 -3.07
CA THR A 19 15.64 18.80 -4.51
C THR A 19 16.97 19.36 -5.01
N PHE A 20 17.58 20.28 -4.26
CA PHE A 20 18.89 20.83 -4.61
C PHE A 20 19.98 19.74 -4.57
N PHE A 21 20.09 18.98 -3.48
CA PHE A 21 21.08 17.91 -3.37
C PHE A 21 20.90 16.84 -4.43
N ASN A 22 19.67 16.41 -4.71
CA ASN A 22 19.37 15.45 -5.76
C ASN A 22 19.81 15.99 -7.12
N ARG A 23 19.49 17.24 -7.47
CA ARG A 23 19.92 17.85 -8.73
C ARG A 23 21.42 17.88 -8.87
N VAL A 24 22.13 18.29 -7.82
CA VAL A 24 23.61 18.26 -7.79
C VAL A 24 24.12 16.82 -7.98
N HIS A 25 23.53 15.85 -7.28
CA HIS A 25 23.89 14.43 -7.40
C HIS A 25 23.67 13.90 -8.82
N MET A 26 22.65 14.34 -9.56
CA MET A 26 22.40 13.92 -10.95
C MET A 26 23.51 14.34 -11.93
N PHE A 27 24.20 15.46 -11.67
CA PHE A 27 25.26 15.95 -12.55
C PHE A 27 26.50 15.04 -12.55
N LEU A 28 26.85 14.42 -11.42
CA LEU A 28 28.06 13.60 -11.30
C LEU A 28 28.00 12.33 -12.17
N PRO A 29 26.95 11.48 -12.10
CA PRO A 29 26.80 10.34 -13.00
C PRO A 29 26.60 10.77 -14.45
N PHE A 30 25.91 11.89 -14.71
CA PHE A 30 25.75 12.41 -16.07
C PHE A 30 27.11 12.70 -16.71
N LEU A 31 28.00 13.38 -15.99
CA LEU A 31 29.36 13.66 -16.46
C LEU A 31 30.16 12.36 -16.66
N ALA A 32 30.05 11.40 -15.74
CA ALA A 32 30.73 10.11 -15.87
C ALA A 32 30.25 9.32 -17.12
N LEU A 33 28.96 9.37 -17.43
CA LEU A 33 28.39 8.77 -18.64
C LEU A 33 28.94 9.46 -19.90
N LEU A 34 28.98 10.80 -19.92
CA LEU A 34 29.55 11.56 -21.05
C LEU A 34 31.03 11.23 -21.28
N ILE A 35 31.83 11.14 -20.22
CA ILE A 35 33.25 10.76 -20.29
C ILE A 35 33.39 9.34 -20.84
N THR A 36 32.57 8.40 -20.36
CA THR A 36 32.60 7.00 -20.80
C THR A 36 32.28 6.89 -22.29
N PHE A 37 31.21 7.55 -22.75
CA PHE A 37 30.85 7.56 -24.17
C PHE A 37 31.88 8.28 -25.03
N TYR A 38 32.46 9.40 -24.56
CA TYR A 38 33.54 10.09 -25.24
C TYR A 38 34.78 9.22 -25.39
N TYR A 39 35.20 8.51 -24.34
CA TYR A 39 36.34 7.59 -24.37
C TYR A 39 36.10 6.44 -25.37
N ARG A 40 34.88 5.88 -25.39
CA ARG A 40 34.50 4.81 -26.33
C ARG A 40 34.51 5.30 -27.79
N ALA A 41 33.98 6.49 -28.05
CA ALA A 41 33.95 7.09 -29.39
C ALA A 41 35.36 7.46 -29.88
N SER A 42 36.15 8.14 -29.05
CA SER A 42 37.52 8.55 -29.39
C SER A 42 38.48 7.35 -29.53
N GLY A 43 38.37 6.35 -28.66
CA GLY A 43 39.17 5.11 -28.76
C GLY A 43 38.90 4.29 -30.02
N ARG A 44 37.68 4.37 -30.58
CA ARG A 44 37.34 3.82 -31.90
C ARG A 44 37.96 4.64 -33.04
N ILE A 45 37.90 5.96 -32.96
CA ILE A 45 38.45 6.88 -33.97
C ILE A 45 39.98 6.76 -34.04
N LEU A 46 40.66 6.65 -32.89
CA LEU A 46 42.13 6.57 -32.83
C LEU A 46 42.71 5.22 -33.29
N ARG A 47 41.95 4.13 -33.18
CA ARG A 47 42.42 2.77 -33.52
C ARG A 47 41.98 2.30 -34.91
N ARG A 48 41.55 3.22 -35.77
CA ARG A 48 40.96 3.01 -37.11
C ARG A 48 41.85 2.26 -38.13
N GLY A 49 43.03 1.77 -37.77
CA GLY A 49 43.99 1.12 -38.68
C GLY A 49 44.58 -0.22 -38.21
N ARG A 50 44.09 -0.84 -37.13
CA ARG A 50 44.48 -2.21 -36.74
C ARG A 50 43.47 -3.24 -37.26
N GLU A 51 43.96 -4.34 -37.83
CA GLU A 51 43.10 -5.50 -38.12
C GLU A 51 42.49 -6.03 -36.82
N TYR A 52 41.17 -5.97 -36.71
CA TYR A 52 40.44 -6.42 -35.53
C TYR A 52 39.97 -7.86 -35.73
N LYS A 53 40.24 -8.72 -34.75
CA LYS A 53 39.56 -10.02 -34.67
C LYS A 53 38.07 -9.78 -34.39
N MET A 54 37.18 -10.46 -35.11
CA MET A 54 35.71 -10.33 -34.96
C MET A 54 35.21 -10.43 -33.51
N VAL A 55 35.89 -11.24 -32.70
CA VAL A 55 35.60 -11.41 -31.26
C VAL A 55 35.74 -10.09 -30.48
N GLU A 56 36.76 -9.27 -30.78
CA GLU A 56 36.98 -7.99 -30.11
C GLU A 56 35.92 -6.95 -30.48
N PHE A 57 35.43 -6.99 -31.72
CA PHE A 57 34.35 -6.13 -32.19
C PHE A 57 33.02 -6.47 -31.48
N LEU A 58 32.68 -7.76 -31.39
CA LEU A 58 31.46 -8.22 -30.72
C LEU A 58 31.50 -7.92 -29.22
N ALA A 59 32.62 -8.16 -28.54
CA ALA A 59 32.79 -7.84 -27.12
C ALA A 59 32.63 -6.33 -26.86
N TRP A 60 33.20 -5.48 -27.73
CA TRP A 60 33.02 -4.04 -27.64
C TRP A 60 31.55 -3.63 -27.85
N LEU A 61 30.86 -4.22 -28.81
CA LEU A 61 29.46 -3.89 -29.12
C LEU A 61 28.54 -4.28 -27.96
N LEU A 62 28.73 -5.47 -27.40
CA LEU A 62 27.99 -5.93 -26.22
C LEU A 62 28.13 -4.98 -25.03
N ILE A 63 29.37 -4.53 -24.76
CA ILE A 63 29.62 -3.57 -23.67
C ILE A 63 29.00 -2.20 -23.99
N LEU A 64 29.06 -1.74 -25.25
CA LEU A 64 28.42 -0.48 -25.62
C LEU A 64 26.89 -0.56 -25.45
N VAL A 65 26.28 -1.67 -25.86
CA VAL A 65 24.83 -1.88 -25.71
C VAL A 65 24.42 -1.92 -24.23
N SER A 66 25.20 -2.60 -23.38
CA SER A 66 24.91 -2.62 -21.94
C SER A 66 25.10 -1.24 -21.28
N GLU A 67 26.14 -0.49 -21.67
CA GLU A 67 26.37 0.90 -21.22
C GLU A 67 25.20 1.82 -21.65
N LEU A 68 24.71 1.70 -22.88
CA LEU A 68 23.55 2.46 -23.38
C LEU A 68 22.26 2.10 -22.64
N MET A 69 22.02 0.81 -22.40
CA MET A 69 20.85 0.35 -21.66
C MET A 69 20.88 0.83 -20.20
N LEU A 70 22.03 0.76 -19.54
CA LEU A 70 22.21 1.28 -18.18
C LEU A 70 22.04 2.81 -18.13
N ALA A 71 22.61 3.55 -19.09
CA ALA A 71 22.42 4.99 -19.22
C ALA A 71 20.94 5.34 -19.43
N PHE A 72 20.23 4.58 -20.27
CA PHE A 72 18.80 4.77 -20.50
C PHE A 72 17.97 4.52 -19.23
N ILE A 73 18.20 3.42 -18.52
CA ILE A 73 17.55 3.13 -17.23
C ILE A 73 17.86 4.24 -16.22
N TRP A 74 19.10 4.72 -16.18
CA TRP A 74 19.48 5.84 -15.32
C TRP A 74 18.70 7.10 -15.68
N VAL A 75 18.61 7.50 -16.96
CA VAL A 75 17.81 8.65 -17.41
C VAL A 75 16.35 8.53 -16.98
N LEU A 76 15.74 7.35 -17.15
CA LEU A 76 14.36 7.09 -16.73
C LEU A 76 14.15 7.22 -15.22
N ARG A 77 15.20 7.07 -14.40
CA ARG A 77 15.11 7.24 -12.94
C ARG A 77 15.20 8.70 -12.48
N GLN A 78 15.75 9.60 -13.30
CA GLN A 78 15.98 11.00 -12.89
C GLN A 78 14.70 11.78 -12.49
N PRO A 79 13.54 11.60 -13.16
CA PRO A 79 12.31 12.29 -12.76
C PRO A 79 11.88 12.05 -11.31
N TYR A 80 12.13 10.86 -10.76
CA TYR A 80 11.79 10.52 -9.36
C TYR A 80 12.57 11.38 -8.34
N TYR A 81 13.81 11.73 -8.66
CA TYR A 81 14.68 12.52 -7.78
C TYR A 81 14.56 14.03 -8.03
N TRP A 82 13.97 14.44 -9.15
CA TRP A 82 13.94 15.84 -9.60
C TRP A 82 13.12 16.77 -8.69
N ARG A 83 12.05 16.26 -8.08
CA ARG A 83 11.17 17.03 -7.20
C ARG A 83 10.48 16.10 -6.19
N PRO A 84 11.16 15.69 -5.10
CA PRO A 84 10.55 14.95 -4.02
C PRO A 84 9.43 15.79 -3.37
N ILE A 85 8.23 15.19 -3.31
CA ILE A 85 7.01 15.81 -2.78
C ILE A 85 6.44 14.91 -1.71
N THR A 86 6.10 15.48 -0.56
CA THR A 86 5.29 14.82 0.47
C THR A 86 3.92 15.49 0.51
N ARG A 87 2.87 14.68 0.68
CA ARG A 87 1.50 15.17 0.86
C ARG A 87 1.08 14.92 2.29
N THR A 88 0.55 15.95 2.94
CA THR A 88 -0.10 15.85 4.25
C THR A 88 -1.60 15.99 4.04
N VAL A 89 -2.36 15.08 4.63
CA VAL A 89 -3.83 15.10 4.58
C VAL A 89 -4.37 15.92 5.75
N LEU A 90 -5.49 16.60 5.56
CA LEU A 90 -6.20 17.35 6.59
C LEU A 90 -7.60 16.76 6.79
N PRO A 91 -7.74 15.70 7.62
CA PRO A 91 -9.02 15.03 7.84
C PRO A 91 -10.10 15.98 8.38
N ASP A 92 -9.72 16.96 9.20
CA ASP A 92 -10.64 17.93 9.81
C ASP A 92 -11.36 18.82 8.79
N ASN A 93 -10.81 18.95 7.57
CA ASN A 93 -11.41 19.70 6.49
C ASN A 93 -12.31 18.84 5.58
N LEU A 94 -12.46 17.54 5.88
CA LEU A 94 -13.38 16.69 5.14
C LEU A 94 -14.82 17.16 5.32
N PRO A 95 -15.66 17.01 4.29
CA PRO A 95 -17.07 17.31 4.42
C PRO A 95 -17.71 16.32 5.40
N LYS A 96 -18.83 16.71 6.01
CA LYS A 96 -19.63 15.83 6.86
C LYS A 96 -19.96 14.52 6.15
N ASP A 97 -20.07 13.45 6.93
CA ASP A 97 -20.37 12.07 6.53
C ASP A 97 -21.44 11.93 5.43
N ASP A 98 -22.53 12.68 5.50
CA ASP A 98 -23.63 12.67 4.52
C ASP A 98 -23.20 13.07 3.11
N ASN A 99 -22.12 13.86 2.99
CA ASN A 99 -21.57 14.33 1.71
C ASN A 99 -20.38 13.51 1.21
N LEU A 100 -19.90 12.53 1.97
CA LEU A 100 -18.84 11.63 1.54
C LEU A 100 -19.31 10.72 0.38
N PRO A 101 -18.42 10.32 -0.54
CA PRO A 101 -18.76 9.38 -1.61
C PRO A 101 -19.02 7.96 -1.08
N GLY A 102 -19.54 7.06 -1.92
CA GLY A 102 -19.47 5.62 -1.65
C GLY A 102 -18.05 5.10 -1.85
N ILE A 103 -17.63 4.12 -1.06
CA ILE A 103 -16.35 3.42 -1.16
C ILE A 103 -16.59 1.91 -1.21
N ASP A 104 -16.01 1.27 -2.22
CA ASP A 104 -15.97 -0.18 -2.36
C ASP A 104 -14.54 -0.67 -2.08
N VAL A 105 -14.39 -1.57 -1.11
CA VAL A 105 -13.12 -2.22 -0.79
C VAL A 105 -13.13 -3.63 -1.36
N PHE A 106 -12.21 -3.90 -2.27
CA PHE A 106 -12.03 -5.22 -2.88
C PHE A 106 -10.86 -5.93 -2.23
N ILE A 107 -11.12 -7.14 -1.73
CA ILE A 107 -10.12 -8.05 -1.19
C ILE A 107 -10.12 -9.27 -2.11
N CYS A 108 -8.96 -9.62 -2.65
CA CYS A 108 -8.80 -10.80 -3.49
C CYS A 108 -7.89 -11.79 -2.77
N THR A 109 -8.26 -13.07 -2.79
CA THR A 109 -7.41 -14.16 -2.32
C THR A 109 -7.25 -15.22 -3.40
N ALA A 110 -6.01 -15.71 -3.54
CA ALA A 110 -5.64 -16.60 -4.62
C ALA A 110 -5.66 -18.09 -4.21
N ASP A 111 -5.29 -18.41 -2.96
CA ASP A 111 -5.14 -19.79 -2.49
C ASP A 111 -5.02 -19.83 -0.97
N ALA A 112 -5.81 -20.67 -0.29
CA ALA A 112 -5.90 -20.71 1.17
C ALA A 112 -4.64 -21.26 1.86
N ASP A 113 -3.79 -22.02 1.17
CA ASP A 113 -2.54 -22.53 1.74
C ASP A 113 -1.44 -21.45 1.68
N LYS A 114 -1.41 -20.65 0.61
CA LYS A 114 -0.45 -19.53 0.46
C LYS A 114 -0.88 -18.28 1.20
N GLU A 115 -2.17 -18.03 1.27
CA GLU A 115 -2.81 -16.89 1.94
C GLU A 115 -3.76 -17.44 3.01
N PRO A 116 -3.27 -17.68 4.23
CA PRO A 116 -4.05 -18.33 5.27
C PRO A 116 -5.40 -17.64 5.47
N THR A 117 -6.49 -18.41 5.44
CA THR A 117 -7.86 -17.89 5.55
C THR A 117 -8.03 -16.99 6.78
N PHE A 118 -7.41 -17.32 7.91
CA PHE A 118 -7.44 -16.51 9.12
C PHE A 118 -6.90 -15.08 8.89
N ASP A 119 -5.80 -14.92 8.15
CA ASP A 119 -5.21 -13.61 7.84
C ASP A 119 -6.09 -12.81 6.87
N VAL A 120 -6.68 -13.50 5.89
CA VAL A 120 -7.68 -12.92 4.98
C VAL A 120 -8.88 -12.40 5.77
N MET A 121 -9.40 -13.18 6.72
CA MET A 121 -10.55 -12.77 7.54
C MET A 121 -10.23 -11.58 8.46
N ASN A 122 -9.03 -11.52 9.04
CA ASN A 122 -8.58 -10.33 9.78
C ASN A 122 -8.60 -9.08 8.89
N THR A 123 -8.19 -9.23 7.62
CA THR A 123 -8.22 -8.14 6.63
C THR A 123 -9.65 -7.72 6.29
N VAL A 124 -10.56 -8.69 6.09
CA VAL A 124 -11.99 -8.44 5.84
C VAL A 124 -12.63 -7.68 7.01
N ILE A 125 -12.44 -8.17 8.24
CA ILE A 125 -12.99 -7.54 9.45
C ILE A 125 -12.40 -6.14 9.65
N SER A 126 -11.10 -5.96 9.43
CA SER A 126 -10.43 -4.66 9.49
C SER A 126 -11.01 -3.67 8.47
N ALA A 127 -11.27 -4.13 7.24
CA ALA A 127 -11.92 -3.31 6.22
C ALA A 127 -13.36 -2.91 6.59
N MET A 128 -14.13 -3.83 7.20
CA MET A 128 -15.49 -3.53 7.69
C MET A 128 -15.49 -2.53 8.87
N ALA A 129 -14.38 -2.45 9.60
CA ALA A 129 -14.17 -1.60 10.77
C ALA A 129 -13.58 -0.22 10.44
N LEU A 130 -13.41 0.12 9.16
CA LEU A 130 -13.02 1.46 8.74
C LEU A 130 -13.99 2.50 9.31
N ASP A 131 -13.44 3.63 9.75
CA ASP A 131 -14.21 4.78 10.22
C ASP A 131 -14.85 5.50 9.02
N TYR A 132 -15.97 4.95 8.56
CA TYR A 132 -16.74 5.44 7.42
C TYR A 132 -18.23 5.19 7.61
N PRO A 133 -19.11 6.00 6.99
CA PRO A 133 -20.55 5.77 7.07
C PRO A 133 -20.93 4.38 6.55
N PRO A 134 -21.65 3.55 7.34
CA PRO A 134 -21.86 2.14 7.03
C PRO A 134 -22.74 1.90 5.79
N HIS A 135 -23.54 2.89 5.41
CA HIS A 135 -24.38 2.84 4.20
C HIS A 135 -23.62 3.24 2.92
N LYS A 136 -22.34 3.63 3.05
CA LYS A 136 -21.46 4.05 1.95
C LYS A 136 -20.21 3.19 1.82
N LEU A 137 -19.94 2.33 2.79
CA LEU A 137 -18.81 1.40 2.78
C LEU A 137 -19.32 0.02 2.37
N HIS A 138 -18.75 -0.53 1.30
CA HIS A 138 -19.02 -1.88 0.85
C HIS A 138 -17.72 -2.67 0.79
N VAL A 139 -17.72 -3.91 1.25
CA VAL A 139 -16.55 -4.79 1.27
C VAL A 139 -16.86 -6.06 0.48
N TYR A 140 -15.98 -6.37 -0.47
CA TYR A 140 -16.11 -7.49 -1.40
C TYR A 140 -14.92 -8.42 -1.22
N LEU A 141 -15.18 -9.73 -1.14
CA LEU A 141 -14.15 -10.76 -1.14
C LEU A 141 -14.28 -11.59 -2.43
N SER A 142 -13.22 -11.60 -3.23
CA SER A 142 -13.05 -12.47 -4.39
C SER A 142 -12.10 -13.61 -4.03
N ASP A 143 -12.57 -14.85 -4.13
CA ASP A 143 -11.74 -16.05 -3.94
C ASP A 143 -11.54 -16.75 -5.29
N ASP A 144 -10.30 -16.68 -5.79
CA ASP A 144 -9.92 -17.26 -7.09
C ASP A 144 -9.70 -18.78 -7.01
N ALA A 145 -9.47 -19.34 -5.80
CA ALA A 145 -9.30 -20.79 -5.61
C ALA A 145 -10.63 -21.51 -5.34
N ALA A 146 -11.73 -20.78 -5.16
CA ALA A 146 -13.02 -21.35 -4.81
C ALA A 146 -12.97 -22.23 -3.55
N ALA A 147 -12.10 -21.92 -2.60
CA ALA A 147 -11.79 -22.83 -1.51
C ALA A 147 -12.92 -22.81 -0.46
N SER A 148 -13.44 -23.98 -0.09
CA SER A 148 -14.54 -24.08 0.89
C SER A 148 -14.17 -23.49 2.25
N VAL A 149 -12.90 -23.61 2.65
CA VAL A 149 -12.38 -23.04 3.89
C VAL A 149 -12.48 -21.50 3.91
N THR A 150 -12.30 -20.82 2.77
CA THR A 150 -12.46 -19.36 2.66
C THR A 150 -13.91 -18.95 2.90
N LEU A 151 -14.86 -19.68 2.31
CA LEU A 151 -16.28 -19.44 2.51
C LEU A 151 -16.69 -19.64 3.97
N ASP A 152 -16.21 -20.71 4.61
CA ASP A 152 -16.53 -20.98 6.02
C ASP A 152 -15.87 -19.96 6.95
N GLY A 153 -14.62 -19.60 6.70
CA GLY A 153 -13.94 -18.51 7.41
C GLY A 153 -14.67 -17.17 7.28
N LEU A 154 -15.25 -16.89 6.11
CA LEU A 154 -16.04 -15.67 5.89
C LEU A 154 -17.33 -15.66 6.71
N LYS A 155 -18.02 -16.80 6.86
CA LYS A 155 -19.20 -16.90 7.73
C LYS A 155 -18.84 -16.63 9.18
N ASP A 156 -17.74 -17.22 9.66
CA ASP A 156 -17.26 -17.00 11.02
C ASP A 156 -16.83 -15.55 11.24
N ALA A 157 -16.11 -14.97 10.28
CA ALA A 157 -15.70 -13.58 10.31
C ALA A 157 -16.88 -12.61 10.33
N TRP A 158 -17.92 -12.90 9.54
CA TRP A 158 -19.15 -12.12 9.51
C TRP A 158 -19.84 -12.11 10.88
N VAL A 159 -19.89 -13.26 11.54
CA VAL A 159 -20.46 -13.33 12.89
C VAL A 159 -19.60 -12.57 13.89
N PHE A 160 -18.29 -12.76 13.88
CA PHE A 160 -17.38 -12.05 14.78
C PHE A 160 -17.48 -10.51 14.60
N ALA A 161 -17.59 -10.04 13.36
CA ALA A 161 -17.73 -8.63 13.05
C ALA A 161 -18.92 -7.96 13.77
N THR A 162 -19.98 -8.71 14.08
CA THR A 162 -21.16 -8.18 14.78
C THR A 162 -20.87 -7.68 16.19
N TRP A 163 -19.86 -8.24 16.84
CA TRP A 163 -19.37 -7.85 18.17
C TRP A 163 -18.18 -6.90 18.07
N TRP A 164 -17.29 -7.16 17.10
CA TRP A 164 -16.08 -6.38 16.90
C TRP A 164 -16.37 -4.95 16.43
N LEU A 165 -17.23 -4.76 15.43
CA LEU A 165 -17.47 -3.44 14.84
C LEU A 165 -18.07 -2.44 15.85
N PRO A 166 -19.09 -2.80 16.67
CA PRO A 166 -19.58 -1.90 17.72
C PRO A 166 -18.53 -1.60 18.79
N PHE A 167 -17.67 -2.56 19.12
CA PHE A 167 -16.58 -2.37 20.07
C PHE A 167 -15.54 -1.37 19.54
N CYS A 168 -15.09 -1.53 18.29
CA CYS A 168 -14.17 -0.61 17.65
C CYS A 168 -14.69 0.82 17.68
N ARG A 169 -15.98 1.01 17.33
CA ARG A 169 -16.63 2.33 17.33
C ARG A 169 -16.83 2.90 18.73
N ARG A 170 -17.18 2.07 19.72
CA ARG A 170 -17.43 2.51 21.09
C ARG A 170 -16.17 3.04 21.76
N TYR A 171 -15.03 2.42 21.48
CA TYR A 171 -13.76 2.71 22.14
C TYR A 171 -12.74 3.41 21.25
N ASP A 172 -13.16 3.84 20.06
CA ASP A 172 -12.30 4.52 19.08
C ASP A 172 -10.97 3.76 18.82
N ILE A 173 -11.10 2.46 18.55
CA ILE A 173 -9.95 1.58 18.37
C ILE A 173 -9.18 1.98 17.11
N LYS A 174 -7.95 2.46 17.30
CA LYS A 174 -7.06 2.90 16.19
C LYS A 174 -6.60 1.77 15.27
N LEU A 175 -6.45 0.56 15.82
CA LEU A 175 -6.00 -0.61 15.08
C LEU A 175 -7.16 -1.61 14.93
N PRO A 176 -7.95 -1.51 13.85
CA PRO A 176 -9.16 -2.32 13.70
C PRO A 176 -8.89 -3.79 13.35
N CYS A 177 -7.64 -4.16 13.06
CA CYS A 177 -7.26 -5.55 12.81
C CYS A 177 -7.30 -6.35 14.13
N PRO A 178 -8.18 -7.38 14.26
CA PRO A 178 -8.34 -8.11 15.52
C PRO A 178 -7.03 -8.74 16.00
N ARG A 179 -6.31 -9.47 15.13
CA ARG A 179 -5.03 -10.08 15.49
C ARG A 179 -4.04 -9.05 16.05
N ALA A 180 -3.84 -7.95 15.33
CA ALA A 180 -2.87 -6.94 15.72
C ALA A 180 -3.28 -6.23 17.02
N PHE A 181 -4.57 -5.96 17.23
CA PHE A 181 -5.08 -5.39 18.47
C PHE A 181 -4.86 -6.29 19.70
N PHE A 182 -4.99 -7.61 19.55
CA PHE A 182 -4.77 -8.55 20.65
C PHE A 182 -3.28 -8.89 20.87
N GLU A 183 -2.42 -8.66 19.87
CA GLU A 183 -0.97 -8.82 19.96
C GLU A 183 -0.27 -7.58 20.57
N GLU A 184 -0.87 -6.39 20.48
CA GLU A 184 -0.33 -5.18 21.11
C GLU A 184 -0.28 -5.33 22.64
N ILE A 185 0.91 -5.07 23.20
CA ILE A 185 1.14 -5.03 24.65
C ILE A 185 0.44 -3.78 25.18
N GLU A 186 -0.46 -3.96 26.15
CA GLU A 186 -1.15 -2.83 26.79
C GLU A 186 -0.13 -1.90 27.48
N GLU A 187 -0.19 -0.61 27.17
CA GLU A 187 0.39 0.40 28.05
C GLU A 187 -0.44 0.42 29.35
N GLU A 188 0.20 0.12 30.48
CA GLU A 188 -0.45 0.09 31.79
C GLU A 188 -0.92 1.50 32.20
N GLY A 189 -2.18 1.85 31.91
CA GLY A 189 -2.82 3.03 32.48
C GLY A 189 -4.06 3.53 31.74
N GLN A 190 -5.12 3.83 32.51
CA GLN A 190 -6.34 4.55 32.12
C GLN A 190 -7.41 3.82 31.30
N SER A 191 -7.34 2.50 31.14
CA SER A 191 -8.46 1.74 30.57
C SER A 191 -9.64 1.61 31.55
N SER A 192 -10.84 1.99 31.10
CA SER A 192 -12.08 1.84 31.90
C SER A 192 -12.34 0.37 32.26
N GLU A 193 -12.87 0.10 33.45
CA GLU A 193 -13.26 -1.26 33.86
C GLU A 193 -14.23 -1.92 32.86
N MET A 194 -15.13 -1.12 32.27
CA MET A 194 -16.05 -1.58 31.23
C MET A 194 -15.32 -2.00 29.95
N PHE A 195 -14.27 -1.27 29.57
CA PHE A 195 -13.43 -1.62 28.41
C PHE A 195 -12.71 -2.96 28.63
N ILE A 196 -12.13 -3.17 29.82
CA ILE A 196 -11.45 -4.42 30.16
C ILE A 196 -12.42 -5.60 30.10
N LYS A 197 -13.65 -5.42 30.60
CA LYS A 197 -14.69 -6.44 30.56
C LYS A 197 -15.13 -6.74 29.12
N ASP A 198 -15.44 -5.72 28.32
CA ASP A 198 -15.88 -5.87 26.93
C ASP A 198 -14.75 -6.48 26.06
N ARG A 199 -13.48 -6.10 26.29
CA ARG A 199 -12.31 -6.69 25.62
C ARG A 199 -12.18 -8.19 25.92
N LYS A 200 -12.26 -8.59 27.19
CA LYS A 200 -12.23 -10.00 27.60
C LYS A 200 -13.40 -10.77 27.00
N LEU A 201 -14.58 -10.14 26.96
CA LEU A 201 -15.76 -10.72 26.36
C LEU A 201 -15.51 -11.02 24.88
N ILE A 202 -15.04 -10.06 24.09
CA ILE A 202 -14.74 -10.27 22.67
C ILE A 202 -13.67 -11.33 22.43
N GLN A 203 -12.65 -11.37 23.28
CA GLN A 203 -11.63 -12.43 23.23
C GLN A 203 -12.24 -13.82 23.41
N VAL A 204 -13.28 -13.95 24.24
CA VAL A 204 -14.04 -15.20 24.43
C VAL A 204 -15.05 -15.43 23.30
N TYR A 205 -15.73 -14.39 22.80
CA TYR A 205 -16.72 -14.50 21.71
C TYR A 205 -16.08 -14.77 20.34
N SER A 206 -14.76 -14.60 20.19
CA SER A 206 -13.99 -15.21 19.10
C SER A 206 -14.19 -16.74 19.00
N ILE A 207 -14.84 -17.37 19.98
CA ILE A 207 -15.04 -18.82 20.10
C ILE A 207 -16.51 -19.23 19.86
N ILE A 208 -17.51 -18.32 19.85
CA ILE A 208 -18.95 -18.70 19.77
C ILE A 208 -19.76 -17.71 18.91
N SER A 209 -20.46 -18.24 17.88
CA SER A 209 -21.04 -17.47 16.77
C SER A 209 -22.59 -17.47 16.72
N PHE A 210 -23.26 -16.29 16.67
CA PHE A 210 -24.60 -16.07 16.06
C PHE A 210 -24.78 -14.63 15.47
N LEU A 211 -25.70 -14.52 14.48
CA LEU A 211 -25.84 -13.52 13.38
C LEU A 211 -26.06 -12.00 13.67
N SER A 212 -25.57 -11.11 12.78
CA SER A 212 -26.03 -9.71 12.58
C SER A 212 -25.61 -9.10 11.22
N LYS A 213 -26.41 -8.14 10.73
CA LYS A 213 -26.48 -7.65 9.34
C LYS A 213 -25.31 -6.75 8.92
N VAL A 214 -24.34 -7.32 8.21
CA VAL A 214 -23.53 -6.61 7.20
C VAL A 214 -23.65 -7.37 5.87
N THR A 215 -23.84 -6.66 4.76
CA THR A 215 -23.89 -7.31 3.43
C THR A 215 -22.46 -7.55 2.96
N ILE A 216 -22.05 -8.82 2.95
CA ILE A 216 -20.82 -9.28 2.32
C ILE A 216 -21.21 -9.94 1.00
N CYS A 217 -20.59 -9.53 -0.10
CA CYS A 217 -20.68 -10.24 -1.37
C CYS A 217 -19.42 -11.09 -1.55
N TYR A 218 -19.62 -12.42 -1.66
CA TYR A 218 -18.60 -13.39 -2.00
C TYR A 218 -18.74 -13.76 -3.47
N CYS A 219 -17.70 -13.55 -4.26
CA CYS A 219 -17.62 -14.01 -5.64
C CYS A 219 -16.53 -15.06 -5.77
N CYS A 220 -16.86 -16.12 -6.49
CA CYS A 220 -15.99 -17.22 -6.85
C CYS A 220 -16.07 -17.35 -8.38
N PHE A 221 -14.91 -17.37 -9.04
CA PHE A 221 -14.79 -17.54 -10.48
C PHE A 221 -14.49 -18.99 -10.86
#